data_AF-A0A562KG98-F1
#
_entry.id   AF-A0A562KG98-F1
#
_cell.length_a   1.000
_cell.length_b   1.000
_cell.length_c   1.000
_cell.angle_alpha   90.00
_cell.angle_beta   90.00
_cell.angle_gamma   90.00
#
_symmetry.space_group_name_H-M   'P 1'
#
loop_
_entity.id
_entity.type
_entity.pdbx_description
1 polymer ?
#
loop_
_entity_poly.entity_id
_entity_poly.type
_entity_poly.pdbx_seq_one_letter_code
_entity_poly.pdbx_strand_id
1 'polypeptide(L)'
;MKNFKILILLNLFIFLTSCSSDSDNNFENKQNETISSSNNNTFSRTESNDITQLGNDEQFQLFINNEYDLIKNINDKEALNLIYSDNNLTEDELNTFYSITGFDSESSFINYYNSQLELLRNLDNKYNFNKYSQEELKLILINALEQFYNNSLVSRAGPCERKLRNEMVIIAAEAYAAHLACGLADLSVIGGVICHSAVVVWHAASNDNAILDYENCIKK
;
A
#
# COMPACT_ATOMS: atom_id res chain seq x y z
N MET A 1 7.62 11.20 -25.51
CA MET A 1 7.81 11.01 -24.05
C MET A 1 8.41 9.64 -23.79
N LYS A 2 9.74 9.48 -23.76
CA LYS A 2 10.38 8.15 -23.62
C LYS A 2 11.30 7.97 -22.40
N ASN A 3 11.49 8.99 -21.56
CA ASN A 3 12.47 8.92 -20.46
C ASN A 3 11.89 9.12 -19.05
N PHE A 4 10.55 9.13 -18.87
CA PHE A 4 9.95 9.37 -17.54
C PHE A 4 9.82 8.12 -16.66
N LYS A 5 9.88 6.90 -17.25
CA LYS A 5 9.64 5.64 -16.53
C LYS A 5 10.80 5.15 -15.65
N ILE A 6 12.00 5.72 -15.79
CA ILE A 6 13.20 5.26 -15.04
C ILE A 6 13.45 6.10 -13.77
N LEU A 7 12.91 7.32 -13.68
CA LEU A 7 13.15 8.18 -12.51
C LEU A 7 12.29 7.83 -11.28
N ILE A 8 11.15 7.15 -11.49
CA ILE A 8 10.20 6.79 -10.42
C ILE A 8 10.73 5.59 -9.61
N LEU A 9 11.36 4.62 -10.26
CA LEU A 9 11.97 3.46 -9.59
C LEU A 9 13.21 3.82 -8.76
N LEU A 10 13.91 4.92 -9.09
CA LEU A 10 15.14 5.31 -8.40
C LEU A 10 14.87 6.10 -7.10
N ASN A 11 13.76 6.82 -6.99
CA ASN A 11 13.44 7.61 -5.81
C ASN A 11 12.77 6.80 -4.69
N LEU A 12 12.09 5.69 -5.00
CA LEU A 12 11.57 4.80 -3.97
C LEU A 12 12.71 4.10 -3.18
N PHE A 13 13.87 3.87 -3.83
CA PHE A 13 15.06 3.32 -3.19
C PHE A 13 15.76 4.29 -2.21
N ILE A 14 15.54 5.61 -2.36
CA ILE A 14 16.17 6.62 -1.50
C ILE A 14 15.47 6.67 -0.13
N PHE A 15 14.19 6.29 -0.05
CA PHE A 15 13.46 6.21 1.23
C PHE A 15 13.85 4.99 2.07
N LEU A 16 14.26 3.87 1.46
CA LEU A 16 14.71 2.70 2.22
C LEU A 16 16.12 2.84 2.82
N THR A 17 16.90 3.84 2.39
CA THR A 17 18.26 4.08 2.91
C THR A 17 18.37 5.26 3.86
N SER A 18 17.30 6.04 4.05
CA SER A 18 17.33 7.28 4.85
C SER A 18 16.76 7.13 6.28
N CYS A 19 16.24 5.95 6.66
CA CYS A 19 15.70 5.70 8.00
C CYS A 19 16.66 4.92 8.93
N SER A 20 17.98 5.10 8.77
CA SER A 20 18.95 4.77 9.82
C SER A 20 19.31 6.06 10.56
N SER A 21 18.38 6.53 11.40
CA SER A 21 18.69 7.55 12.40
C SER A 21 18.86 6.82 13.74
N ASP A 22 20.12 6.62 14.14
CA ASP A 22 20.48 6.31 15.52
C ASP A 22 19.91 7.41 16.43
N SER A 23 18.77 7.12 17.07
CA SER A 23 18.21 7.91 18.15
C SER A 23 18.49 7.18 19.47
N ASP A 24 19.76 7.22 19.88
CA ASP A 24 20.14 7.01 21.28
C ASP A 24 19.64 8.21 22.10
N ASN A 25 18.39 8.14 22.55
CA ASN A 25 17.88 9.00 23.61
C ASN A 25 17.60 8.15 24.85
N ASN A 26 18.59 8.17 25.74
CA ASN A 26 18.48 7.79 27.14
C ASN A 26 17.25 8.45 27.79
N PHE A 27 16.19 7.67 27.97
CA PHE A 27 15.13 8.00 28.91
C PHE A 27 15.26 7.08 30.12
N GLU A 28 16.11 7.49 31.07
CA GLU A 28 16.02 6.98 32.43
C GLU A 28 14.68 7.42 33.01
N ASN A 29 13.71 6.51 33.10
CA ASN A 29 12.68 6.65 34.11
C ASN A 29 12.45 5.33 34.85
N LYS A 30 12.74 5.43 36.14
CA LYS A 30 12.78 4.37 37.14
C LYS A 30 11.37 4.22 37.69
N GLN A 31 10.66 3.15 37.35
CA GLN A 31 9.53 2.69 38.17
C GLN A 31 9.54 1.17 38.27
N ASN A 32 9.75 0.72 39.50
CA ASN A 32 9.64 -0.65 39.95
C ASN A 32 8.16 -1.07 39.90
N GLU A 33 7.82 -2.07 39.10
CA GLU A 33 6.73 -2.99 39.44
C GLU A 33 7.13 -4.44 39.11
N THR A 34 7.29 -5.20 40.18
CA THR A 34 7.45 -6.65 40.19
C THR A 34 6.06 -7.27 40.17
N ILE A 35 5.61 -7.83 39.04
CA ILE A 35 4.62 -8.91 39.04
C ILE A 35 5.00 -10.00 38.03
N SER A 36 5.36 -11.13 38.64
CA SER A 36 5.53 -12.46 38.07
C SER A 36 4.28 -12.95 37.34
N SER A 37 4.44 -13.33 36.06
CA SER A 37 3.94 -14.61 35.50
C SER A 37 4.43 -14.78 34.07
N SER A 38 5.56 -15.46 33.94
CA SER A 38 6.11 -15.97 32.68
C SER A 38 5.22 -17.10 32.15
N ASN A 39 4.09 -16.74 31.51
CA ASN A 39 3.42 -17.65 30.60
C ASN A 39 4.25 -17.71 29.32
N ASN A 40 5.12 -18.72 29.24
CA ASN A 40 5.78 -19.12 28.00
C ASN A 40 4.72 -19.69 27.05
N ASN A 41 3.89 -18.81 26.50
CA ASN A 41 3.16 -19.09 25.27
C ASN A 41 4.21 -19.13 24.17
N THR A 42 4.82 -20.29 24.01
CA THR A 42 5.54 -20.65 22.80
C THR A 42 4.56 -20.46 21.67
N PHE A 43 4.65 -19.31 21.00
CA PHE A 43 3.87 -18.97 19.83
C PHE A 43 4.30 -19.98 18.77
N SER A 44 3.55 -21.09 18.70
CA SER A 44 3.78 -22.15 17.73
C SER A 44 3.48 -21.52 16.39
N ARG A 45 4.54 -21.05 15.72
CA ARG A 45 4.47 -20.43 14.40
C ARG A 45 3.84 -21.48 13.49
N THR A 46 2.56 -21.33 13.22
CA THR A 46 1.78 -22.21 12.36
C THR A 46 2.53 -22.30 11.04
N GLU A 47 2.61 -23.51 10.46
CA GLU A 47 3.22 -23.65 9.14
C GLU A 47 2.59 -22.61 8.20
N SER A 48 3.46 -21.79 7.61
CA SER A 48 3.06 -20.73 6.69
C SER A 48 2.20 -21.34 5.60
N ASN A 49 1.02 -20.75 5.34
CA ASN A 49 0.19 -21.21 4.24
C ASN A 49 0.91 -21.00 2.91
N ASP A 50 0.52 -21.78 1.90
CA ASP A 50 1.03 -21.64 0.54
C ASP A 50 0.64 -20.27 -0.03
N ILE A 51 1.66 -19.43 -0.27
CA ILE A 51 1.53 -18.07 -0.82
C ILE A 51 0.80 -18.04 -2.17
N THR A 52 0.81 -19.14 -2.93
CA THR A 52 0.07 -19.21 -4.21
C THR A 52 -1.44 -19.09 -4.04
N GLN A 53 -1.96 -19.31 -2.82
CA GLN A 53 -3.37 -19.15 -2.47
C GLN A 53 -3.76 -17.71 -2.12
N LEU A 54 -2.82 -16.76 -2.08
CA LEU A 54 -3.08 -15.38 -1.63
C LEU A 54 -4.24 -14.71 -2.39
N GLY A 55 -4.32 -14.89 -3.72
CA GLY A 55 -5.39 -14.32 -4.54
C GLY A 55 -6.80 -14.82 -4.19
N ASN A 56 -6.91 -15.98 -3.55
CA ASN A 56 -8.19 -16.58 -3.10
C ASN A 56 -8.46 -16.35 -1.61
N ASP A 57 -7.57 -15.65 -0.90
CA ASP A 57 -7.75 -15.35 0.51
C ASP A 57 -8.78 -14.22 0.70
N GLU A 58 -9.80 -14.45 1.52
CA GLU A 58 -10.87 -13.48 1.76
C GLU A 58 -10.36 -12.18 2.41
N GLN A 59 -9.37 -12.24 3.30
CA GLN A 59 -8.78 -11.03 3.91
C GLN A 59 -7.95 -10.26 2.90
N PHE A 60 -7.23 -10.96 2.02
CA PHE A 60 -6.52 -10.31 0.92
C PHE A 60 -7.51 -9.62 -0.02
N GLN A 61 -8.55 -10.33 -0.46
CA GLN A 61 -9.58 -9.76 -1.33
C GLN A 61 -10.29 -8.57 -0.68
N LEU A 62 -10.59 -8.63 0.63
CA LEU A 62 -11.15 -7.50 1.37
C LEU A 62 -10.20 -6.30 1.37
N PHE A 63 -8.91 -6.52 1.64
CA PHE A 63 -7.89 -5.46 1.58
C PHE A 63 -7.83 -4.83 0.18
N ILE A 64 -7.76 -5.63 -0.90
CA ILE A 64 -7.75 -5.11 -2.28
C ILE A 64 -9.03 -4.33 -2.60
N ASN A 65 -10.20 -4.82 -2.20
CA ASN A 65 -11.48 -4.14 -2.44
C ASN A 65 -11.54 -2.79 -1.72
N ASN A 66 -11.10 -2.74 -0.45
CA ASN A 66 -11.10 -1.50 0.32
C ASN A 66 -10.17 -0.44 -0.28
N GLU A 67 -8.99 -0.84 -0.76
CA GLU A 67 -8.04 0.04 -1.43
C GLU A 67 -8.56 0.51 -2.80
N TYR A 68 -9.15 -0.41 -3.57
CA TYR A 68 -9.81 -0.08 -4.84
C TYR A 68 -10.95 0.92 -4.64
N ASP A 69 -11.82 0.69 -3.66
CA ASP A 69 -12.96 1.58 -3.37
C ASP A 69 -12.47 2.94 -2.89
N LEU A 70 -11.44 2.99 -2.04
CA LEU A 70 -10.81 4.25 -1.63
C LEU A 70 -10.35 5.06 -2.85
N ILE A 71 -9.56 4.46 -3.72
CA ILE A 71 -8.99 5.13 -4.91
C ILE A 71 -10.08 5.56 -5.88
N LYS A 72 -11.07 4.69 -6.10
CA LYS A 72 -12.20 4.96 -7.00
C LYS A 72 -13.05 6.13 -6.53
N ASN A 73 -13.16 6.33 -5.22
CA ASN A 73 -13.95 7.40 -4.62
C ASN A 73 -13.20 8.74 -4.52
N ILE A 74 -11.94 8.82 -4.97
CA ILE A 74 -11.21 10.08 -5.04
C ILE A 74 -11.90 11.03 -6.02
N ASN A 75 -12.48 12.10 -5.48
CA ASN A 75 -13.36 13.01 -6.22
C ASN A 75 -12.60 14.17 -6.90
N ASP A 76 -11.39 14.48 -6.45
CA ASP A 76 -10.53 15.54 -6.98
C ASP A 76 -9.10 15.02 -7.25
N LYS A 77 -8.91 14.53 -8.48
CA LYS A 77 -7.62 13.99 -8.93
C LYS A 77 -6.56 15.08 -9.16
N GLU A 78 -6.97 16.33 -9.41
CA GLU A 78 -6.03 17.44 -9.58
C GLU A 78 -5.42 17.81 -8.23
N ALA A 79 -6.25 17.94 -7.19
CA ALA A 79 -5.78 18.14 -5.82
C ALA A 79 -4.85 17.01 -5.37
N LEU A 80 -5.18 15.75 -5.69
CA LEU A 80 -4.32 14.61 -5.41
C LEU A 80 -2.92 14.74 -6.06
N ASN A 81 -2.85 15.15 -7.33
CA ASN A 81 -1.59 15.34 -8.02
C ASN A 81 -0.76 16.49 -7.42
N LEU A 82 -1.41 17.53 -6.90
CA LEU A 82 -0.74 18.64 -6.20
C LEU A 82 -0.12 18.16 -4.88
N ILE A 83 -0.87 17.38 -4.09
CA ILE A 83 -0.38 16.76 -2.85
C ILE A 83 0.85 15.88 -3.10
N TYR A 84 0.93 15.22 -4.27
CA TYR A 84 2.07 14.39 -4.63
C TYR A 84 3.30 15.17 -5.14
N SER A 85 3.14 16.46 -5.48
CA SER A 85 4.07 17.14 -6.37
C SER A 85 5.47 17.34 -5.80
N ASP A 86 5.62 17.46 -4.49
CA ASP A 86 6.90 17.67 -3.80
C ASP A 86 7.35 16.46 -2.95
N ASN A 87 6.57 15.37 -2.94
CA ASN A 87 6.76 14.17 -2.13
C ASN A 87 6.84 14.41 -0.61
N ASN A 88 6.28 15.51 -0.10
CA ASN A 88 6.29 15.81 1.32
C ASN A 88 4.91 16.28 1.81
N LEU A 89 4.19 15.40 2.51
CA LEU A 89 2.86 15.70 3.04
C LEU A 89 2.92 16.65 4.24
N THR A 90 2.38 17.85 4.08
CA THR A 90 2.08 18.79 5.16
C THR A 90 0.74 18.49 5.83
N GLU A 91 0.48 19.10 6.99
CA GLU A 91 -0.81 18.95 7.71
C GLU A 91 -2.00 19.48 6.90
N ASP A 92 -1.83 20.59 6.18
CA ASP A 92 -2.87 21.14 5.29
C ASP A 92 -3.16 20.21 4.10
N GLU A 93 -2.12 19.57 3.55
CA GLU A 93 -2.27 18.57 2.50
C GLU A 93 -2.91 17.29 3.01
N LEU A 94 -2.65 16.88 4.26
CA LEU A 94 -3.36 15.76 4.91
C LEU A 94 -4.85 16.07 5.07
N ASN A 95 -5.21 17.28 5.50
CA ASN A 95 -6.61 17.69 5.59
C ASN A 95 -7.29 17.66 4.21
N THR A 96 -6.60 18.14 3.18
CA THR A 96 -7.08 18.06 1.79
C THR A 96 -7.22 16.60 1.36
N PHE A 97 -6.22 15.76 1.65
CA PHE A 97 -6.21 14.33 1.36
C PHE A 97 -7.42 13.63 1.96
N TYR A 98 -7.74 13.84 3.25
CA TYR A 98 -8.91 13.26 3.89
C TYR A 98 -10.20 13.64 3.18
N SER A 99 -10.35 14.93 2.83
CA SER A 99 -11.53 15.41 2.12
C SER A 99 -11.67 14.80 0.72
N ILE A 100 -10.59 14.71 -0.06
CA ILE A 100 -10.68 14.20 -1.44
C ILE A 100 -10.84 12.69 -1.50
N THR A 101 -10.42 11.98 -0.45
CA THR A 101 -10.61 10.52 -0.29
C THR A 101 -11.94 10.15 0.37
N GLY A 102 -12.78 11.15 0.71
CA GLY A 102 -14.12 10.94 1.22
C GLY A 102 -14.20 10.67 2.73
N PHE A 103 -13.15 10.99 3.49
CA PHE A 103 -13.20 10.94 4.95
C PHE A 103 -13.57 12.29 5.54
N ASP A 104 -14.54 12.29 6.46
CA ASP A 104 -15.01 13.49 7.13
C ASP A 104 -14.03 14.04 8.19
N SER A 105 -13.04 13.23 8.58
CA SER A 105 -12.05 13.61 9.60
C SER A 105 -10.80 12.74 9.54
N GLU A 106 -9.70 13.24 10.11
CA GLU A 106 -8.49 12.46 10.38
C GLU A 106 -8.81 11.18 11.17
N SER A 107 -9.67 11.26 12.19
CA SER A 107 -10.03 10.09 12.99
C SER A 107 -10.72 9.00 12.16
N SER A 108 -11.58 9.38 11.21
CA SER A 108 -12.22 8.43 10.29
C SER A 108 -11.18 7.74 9.40
N PHE A 109 -10.20 8.49 8.91
CA PHE A 109 -9.08 7.94 8.14
C PHE A 109 -8.20 7.02 8.99
N ILE A 110 -7.83 7.41 10.21
CA ILE A 110 -7.04 6.57 11.13
C ILE A 110 -7.74 5.25 11.42
N ASN A 111 -9.07 5.26 11.59
CA ASN A 111 -9.84 4.03 11.79
C ASN A 111 -9.79 3.11 10.56
N TYR A 112 -9.97 3.67 9.36
CA TYR A 112 -9.77 2.93 8.11
C TYR A 112 -8.36 2.35 8.03
N TYR A 113 -7.34 3.18 8.26
CA TYR A 113 -5.94 2.79 8.24
C TYR A 113 -5.64 1.63 9.21
N ASN A 114 -6.10 1.74 10.46
CA ASN A 114 -5.92 0.67 11.46
C ASN A 114 -6.57 -0.64 11.02
N SER A 115 -7.73 -0.59 10.37
CA SER A 115 -8.38 -1.78 9.82
C SER A 115 -7.56 -2.42 8.69
N GLN A 116 -6.95 -1.60 7.82
CA GLN A 116 -6.08 -2.09 6.74
C GLN A 116 -4.79 -2.69 7.30
N LEU A 117 -4.20 -2.06 8.32
CA LEU A 117 -3.02 -2.56 9.00
C LEU A 117 -3.29 -3.89 9.71
N GLU A 118 -4.45 -4.07 10.32
CA GLU A 118 -4.87 -5.34 10.91
C GLU A 118 -4.96 -6.46 9.86
N LEU A 119 -5.60 -6.19 8.71
CA LEU A 119 -5.65 -7.13 7.59
C LEU A 119 -4.23 -7.52 7.13
N LEU A 120 -3.35 -6.53 6.93
CA LEU A 120 -1.97 -6.79 6.51
C LEU A 120 -1.18 -7.61 7.53
N ARG A 121 -1.34 -7.34 8.84
CA ARG A 121 -0.71 -8.14 9.90
C ARG A 121 -1.22 -9.58 9.90
N ASN A 122 -2.52 -9.78 9.72
CA ASN A 122 -3.09 -11.13 9.64
C ASN A 122 -2.56 -11.88 8.42
N LEU A 123 -2.46 -11.21 7.27
CA LEU A 123 -1.90 -11.76 6.05
C LEU A 123 -0.39 -12.07 6.22
N ASP A 124 0.40 -11.18 6.80
CA ASP A 124 1.82 -11.43 7.08
C ASP A 124 2.00 -12.59 8.07
N ASN A 125 1.18 -12.69 9.11
CA ASN A 125 1.24 -13.83 10.01
C ASN A 125 0.93 -15.16 9.30
N LYS A 126 -0.02 -15.14 8.35
CA LYS A 126 -0.46 -16.33 7.61
C LYS A 126 0.51 -16.76 6.50
N TYR A 127 1.07 -15.80 5.78
CA TYR A 127 1.87 -16.01 4.57
C TYR A 127 3.35 -15.68 4.73
N ASN A 128 3.71 -15.00 5.82
CA ASN A 128 5.07 -14.66 6.22
C ASN A 128 5.80 -13.89 5.11
N PHE A 129 5.28 -12.71 4.77
CA PHE A 129 5.78 -11.88 3.67
C PHE A 129 7.25 -11.51 3.85
N ASN A 130 7.71 -11.42 5.10
CA ASN A 130 9.11 -11.21 5.47
C ASN A 130 10.10 -12.27 4.93
N LYS A 131 9.62 -13.42 4.42
CA LYS A 131 10.46 -14.43 3.77
C LYS A 131 10.81 -14.10 2.32
N TYR A 132 10.12 -13.16 1.70
CA TYR A 132 10.26 -12.82 0.30
C TYR A 132 10.97 -11.47 0.18
N SER A 133 11.83 -11.35 -0.83
CA SER A 133 12.33 -10.03 -1.26
C SER A 133 11.17 -9.17 -1.81
N GLN A 134 11.38 -7.86 -1.89
CA GLN A 134 10.36 -6.96 -2.46
C GLN A 134 10.00 -7.32 -3.90
N GLU A 135 10.98 -7.69 -4.72
CA GLU A 135 10.78 -8.17 -6.09
C GLU A 135 9.97 -9.46 -6.14
N GLU A 136 10.26 -10.45 -5.27
CA GLU A 136 9.48 -11.69 -5.21
C GLU A 136 8.04 -11.42 -4.77
N LEU A 137 7.86 -10.61 -3.73
CA LEU A 137 6.55 -10.25 -3.21
C LEU A 137 5.73 -9.50 -4.26
N LYS A 138 6.34 -8.60 -5.02
CA LYS A 138 5.70 -7.93 -6.16
C LYS A 138 5.20 -8.94 -7.19
N LEU A 139 6.01 -9.93 -7.57
CA LEU A 139 5.60 -10.96 -8.55
C LEU A 139 4.45 -11.83 -8.00
N ILE A 140 4.50 -12.18 -6.71
CA ILE A 140 3.41 -12.88 -6.02
C ILE A 140 2.11 -12.06 -6.07
N LEU A 141 2.20 -10.78 -5.72
CA LEU A 141 1.05 -9.87 -5.70
C LEU A 141 0.47 -9.66 -7.10
N ILE A 142 1.31 -9.55 -8.15
CA ILE A 142 0.85 -9.51 -9.54
C ILE A 142 -0.01 -10.74 -9.85
N ASN A 143 0.47 -11.95 -9.55
CA ASN A 143 -0.27 -13.18 -9.82
C ASN A 143 -1.59 -13.26 -9.03
N ALA A 144 -1.58 -12.79 -7.77
CA ALA A 144 -2.78 -12.74 -6.94
C ALA A 144 -3.80 -11.73 -7.47
N LEU A 145 -3.34 -10.56 -7.92
CA LEU A 145 -4.16 -9.49 -8.46
C LEU A 145 -4.70 -9.79 -9.85
N GLU A 146 -3.95 -10.49 -10.70
CA GLU A 146 -4.48 -10.93 -12.00
C GLU A 146 -5.72 -11.80 -11.82
N GLN A 147 -5.74 -12.69 -10.83
CA GLN A 147 -6.93 -13.49 -10.51
C GLN A 147 -8.12 -12.61 -10.14
N PHE A 148 -7.89 -11.59 -9.32
CA PHE A 148 -8.90 -10.61 -8.91
C PHE A 148 -9.42 -9.77 -10.10
N TYR A 149 -8.52 -9.18 -10.89
CA TYR A 149 -8.86 -8.30 -12.01
C TYR A 149 -9.45 -9.03 -13.21
N ASN A 150 -9.05 -10.28 -13.46
CA ASN A 150 -9.63 -11.09 -14.54
C ASN A 150 -11.10 -11.46 -14.27
N ASN A 151 -11.50 -11.57 -13.00
CA ASN A 151 -12.88 -11.86 -12.61
C ASN A 151 -13.77 -10.60 -12.62
N SER A 152 -13.19 -9.41 -12.44
CA SER A 152 -13.92 -8.14 -12.36
C SER A 152 -13.95 -7.35 -13.68
N LEU A 153 -12.94 -7.49 -14.55
CA LEU A 153 -12.84 -6.80 -15.84
C LEU A 153 -13.18 -7.73 -17.01
N VAL A 154 -14.44 -7.67 -17.45
CA VAL A 154 -15.09 -8.44 -18.52
C VAL A 154 -14.19 -8.80 -19.73
N SER A 155 -14.03 -10.12 -19.94
CA SER A 155 -13.85 -11.02 -21.11
C SER A 155 -13.62 -10.54 -22.57
N ARG A 156 -13.56 -9.24 -22.91
CA ARG A 156 -13.33 -8.80 -24.31
C ARG A 156 -12.34 -7.64 -24.38
N ALA A 157 -11.07 -7.93 -24.16
CA ALA A 157 -10.04 -6.89 -24.20
C ALA A 157 -9.34 -6.88 -25.57
N GLY A 158 -9.49 -5.79 -26.32
CA GLY A 158 -8.58 -5.46 -27.40
C GLY A 158 -7.17 -5.18 -26.86
N PRO A 159 -6.19 -4.88 -27.73
CA PRO A 159 -4.81 -4.64 -27.30
C PRO A 159 -4.68 -3.51 -26.27
N CYS A 160 -5.51 -2.47 -26.36
CA CYS A 160 -5.50 -1.32 -25.46
C CYS A 160 -6.04 -1.65 -24.06
N GLU A 161 -7.18 -2.34 -23.97
CA GLU A 161 -7.77 -2.77 -22.70
C GLU A 161 -6.85 -3.76 -21.98
N ARG A 162 -6.20 -4.66 -22.72
CA ARG A 162 -5.21 -5.57 -22.15
C ARG A 162 -4.01 -4.81 -21.59
N LYS A 163 -3.53 -3.77 -22.28
CA LYS A 163 -2.45 -2.93 -21.77
C LYS A 163 -2.89 -2.23 -20.47
N LEU A 164 -4.06 -1.61 -20.44
CA LEU A 164 -4.60 -0.95 -19.26
C LEU A 164 -4.67 -1.90 -18.05
N ARG A 165 -5.27 -3.08 -18.25
CA ARG A 165 -5.40 -4.09 -17.17
C ARG A 165 -4.03 -4.49 -16.62
N ASN A 166 -3.06 -4.78 -17.48
CA ASN A 166 -1.73 -5.17 -17.04
C ASN A 166 -1.03 -4.03 -16.29
N GLU A 167 -1.22 -2.77 -16.73
CA GLU A 167 -0.64 -1.60 -16.06
C GLU A 167 -1.27 -1.38 -14.68
N MET A 168 -2.60 -1.48 -14.54
CA MET A 168 -3.30 -1.39 -13.25
C MET A 168 -2.88 -2.50 -12.28
N VAL A 169 -2.74 -3.74 -12.75
CA VAL A 169 -2.26 -4.86 -11.92
C VAL A 169 -0.86 -4.59 -11.37
N ILE A 170 0.06 -4.09 -12.21
CA ILE A 170 1.43 -3.80 -11.80
C ILE A 170 1.45 -2.65 -10.78
N ILE A 171 0.72 -1.57 -11.04
CA ILE A 171 0.63 -0.41 -10.15
C ILE A 171 0.06 -0.85 -8.78
N ALA A 172 -1.02 -1.63 -8.78
CA ALA A 172 -1.61 -2.13 -7.54
C ALA A 172 -0.65 -3.05 -6.78
N ALA A 173 0.07 -3.94 -7.46
CA ALA A 173 1.05 -4.81 -6.82
C ALA A 173 2.20 -4.02 -6.17
N GLU A 174 2.69 -2.99 -6.85
CA GLU A 174 3.70 -2.07 -6.31
C GLU A 174 3.16 -1.28 -5.10
N ALA A 175 1.92 -0.80 -5.16
CA ALA A 175 1.27 -0.10 -4.05
C ALA A 175 1.15 -1.00 -2.82
N TYR A 176 0.71 -2.24 -2.99
CA TYR A 176 0.55 -3.17 -1.87
C TYR A 176 1.88 -3.61 -1.29
N ALA A 177 2.90 -3.81 -2.12
CA ALA A 177 4.26 -4.04 -1.62
C ALA A 177 4.76 -2.85 -0.78
N ALA A 178 4.47 -1.62 -1.22
CA ALA A 178 4.81 -0.42 -0.48
C ALA A 178 4.01 -0.28 0.83
N HIS A 179 2.71 -0.58 0.83
CA HIS A 179 1.90 -0.61 2.05
C HIS A 179 2.39 -1.64 3.06
N LEU A 180 2.82 -2.83 2.60
CA LEU A 180 3.45 -3.82 3.45
C LEU A 180 4.76 -3.29 4.05
N ALA A 181 5.59 -2.62 3.25
CA ALA A 181 6.80 -1.99 3.75
C ALA A 181 6.50 -0.90 4.80
N CYS A 182 5.50 -0.04 4.57
CA CYS A 182 5.06 0.96 5.55
C CYS A 182 4.58 0.30 6.86
N GLY A 183 3.80 -0.79 6.77
CA GLY A 183 3.29 -1.49 7.94
C GLY A 183 4.36 -2.23 8.75
N LEU A 184 5.43 -2.68 8.10
CA LEU A 184 6.56 -3.38 8.73
C LEU A 184 7.59 -2.42 9.34
N ALA A 185 7.67 -1.18 8.86
CA ALA A 185 8.68 -0.21 9.28
C ALA A 185 8.49 0.36 10.70
N ASP A 186 7.49 -0.12 11.47
CA ASP A 186 7.13 0.34 12.82
C ASP A 186 7.26 1.87 12.99
N LEU A 187 6.74 2.61 12.01
CA LEU A 187 6.70 4.05 12.06
C LEU A 187 5.66 4.45 13.11
N SER A 188 5.99 5.44 13.94
CA SER A 188 5.02 6.08 14.86
C SER A 188 3.65 6.30 14.17
N VAL A 189 2.54 6.31 14.91
CA VAL A 189 1.18 6.44 14.33
C VAL A 189 1.10 7.51 13.24
N ILE A 190 1.72 8.67 13.47
CA ILE A 190 1.78 9.80 12.53
C ILE A 190 2.62 9.44 11.28
N GLY A 191 3.81 8.87 11.47
CA GLY A 191 4.67 8.43 10.37
C GLY A 191 4.04 7.33 9.52
N GLY A 192 3.29 6.41 10.15
CA GLY A 192 2.50 5.39 9.45
C GLY A 192 1.41 6.02 8.58
N VAL A 193 0.64 6.97 9.13
CA VAL A 193 -0.38 7.72 8.38
C VAL A 193 0.24 8.39 7.15
N ILE A 194 1.36 9.10 7.30
CA ILE A 194 2.05 9.77 6.17
C ILE A 194 2.53 8.76 5.12
N CYS A 195 3.16 7.65 5.54
CA CYS A 195 3.65 6.62 4.62
C CYS A 195 2.50 6.02 3.80
N HIS A 196 1.41 5.63 4.47
CA HIS A 196 0.26 5.04 3.79
C HIS A 196 -0.48 6.06 2.90
N SER A 197 -0.68 7.30 3.36
CA SER A 197 -1.25 8.37 2.54
C SER A 197 -0.41 8.60 1.28
N ALA A 198 0.93 8.64 1.38
CA ALA A 198 1.80 8.79 0.22
C ALA A 198 1.65 7.64 -0.78
N VAL A 199 1.52 6.39 -0.31
CA VAL A 199 1.31 5.24 -1.19
C VAL A 199 -0.07 5.31 -1.87
N VAL A 200 -1.14 5.69 -1.16
CA VAL A 200 -2.48 5.87 -1.75
C VAL A 200 -2.44 6.94 -2.85
N VAL A 201 -1.82 8.08 -2.57
CA VAL A 201 -1.66 9.19 -3.51
C VAL A 201 -0.93 8.72 -4.77
N TRP A 202 0.22 8.06 -4.61
CA TRP A 202 1.00 7.52 -5.73
C TRP A 202 0.21 6.48 -6.55
N HIS A 203 -0.51 5.58 -5.88
CA HIS A 203 -1.30 4.54 -6.51
C HIS A 203 -2.42 5.16 -7.36
N ALA A 204 -3.18 6.09 -6.78
CA ALA A 204 -4.27 6.76 -7.48
C ALA A 204 -3.78 7.62 -8.67
N ALA A 205 -2.68 8.37 -8.51
CA ALA A 205 -2.07 9.13 -9.61
C ALA A 205 -1.57 8.21 -10.74
N SER A 206 -0.98 7.07 -10.39
CA SER A 206 -0.50 6.08 -11.37
C SER A 206 -1.66 5.44 -12.13
N ASN A 207 -2.77 5.14 -11.45
CA ASN A 207 -3.98 4.62 -12.09
C ASN A 207 -4.58 5.63 -13.08
N ASP A 208 -4.60 6.92 -12.73
CA ASP A 208 -5.08 7.96 -13.65
C ASP A 208 -4.22 8.06 -14.92
N ASN A 209 -2.89 8.03 -14.75
CA ASN A 209 -1.96 8.00 -15.89
C ASN A 209 -2.20 6.77 -16.80
N ALA A 210 -2.47 5.61 -16.23
CA ALA A 210 -2.78 4.41 -17.00
C ALA A 210 -4.07 4.58 -17.83
N ILE A 211 -5.10 5.22 -17.27
CA ILE A 211 -6.36 5.53 -17.96
C ILE A 211 -6.12 6.49 -19.12
N LEU A 212 -5.35 7.57 -18.91
CA LEU A 212 -5.00 8.51 -19.98
C LEU A 212 -4.24 7.82 -21.13
N ASP A 213 -3.33 6.91 -20.79
CA ASP A 213 -2.59 6.09 -21.76
C ASP A 213 -3.53 5.18 -22.57
N TYR A 214 -4.56 4.62 -21.94
CA TYR A 214 -5.59 3.84 -22.58
C TYR A 214 -6.46 4.67 -23.52
N GLU A 215 -6.94 5.84 -23.09
CA GLU A 215 -7.73 6.75 -23.93
C GLU A 215 -6.96 7.18 -25.18
N ASN A 216 -5.65 7.41 -25.04
CA ASN A 216 -4.77 7.71 -26.16
C ASN A 216 -4.54 6.50 -27.09
N CYS A 217 -4.66 5.27 -26.57
CA CYS A 217 -4.51 4.05 -27.34
C CYS A 217 -5.72 3.82 -28.25
N ILE A 218 -6.95 3.97 -27.72
CA ILE A 218 -8.19 3.70 -28.47
C ILE A 218 -8.53 4.77 -29.52
N LYS A 219 -7.91 5.96 -29.44
CA LYS A 219 -8.06 7.04 -30.42
C LYS A 219 -7.20 6.87 -31.68
N LYS A 220 -6.29 5.88 -31.70
CA LYS A 220 -5.37 5.61 -32.82
C LYS A 220 -5.89 4.50 -33.71
#